data_AF-A0A0K9Z1L6-F1
#
_entry.id   AF-A0A0K9Z1L6-F1
#
_cell.length_a   1.000
_cell.length_b   1.000
_cell.length_c   1.000
_cell.angle_alpha   90.00
_cell.angle_beta   90.00
_cell.angle_gamma   90.00
#
_symmetry.space_group_name_H-M   'P 1'
#
loop_
_entity.id
_entity.type
_entity.pdbx_description
1 polymer ?
#
loop_
_entity_poly.entity_id
_entity_poly.type
_entity_poly.pdbx_seq_one_letter_code
_entity_poly.pdbx_strand_id
1 'polypeptide(L)' 'MQKLKSVLRKLSSEEISSQELAQYMQITQRSARRILTELEEKGFAEIVAEEKPYMRGRPRKVYKIWLEQKV' A
#
# COMPACT_ATOMS: atom_id res chain seq x y z
N MET A 1 -18.42 -0.69 6.61
CA MET A 1 -17.38 -0.44 5.57
C MET A 1 -17.14 1.06 5.24
N GLN A 2 -17.29 2.00 6.18
CA GLN A 2 -17.07 3.44 5.90
C GLN A 2 -15.68 3.96 6.31
N LYS A 3 -15.07 3.40 7.37
CA LYS A 3 -13.76 3.85 7.85
C LYS A 3 -12.65 3.67 6.81
N LEU A 4 -12.63 2.53 6.10
CA LEU A 4 -11.62 2.23 5.10
C LEU A 4 -11.68 3.21 3.90
N LYS A 5 -12.89 3.52 3.41
CA LYS A 5 -13.10 4.52 2.35
C LYS A 5 -12.68 5.93 2.77
N SER A 6 -12.81 6.27 4.05
CA SER A 6 -12.41 7.59 4.56
C SER A 6 -10.88 7.73 4.69
N VAL A 7 -10.20 6.66 5.11
CA VAL A 7 -8.73 6.61 5.18
C VAL A 7 -8.12 6.68 3.78
N LEU A 8 -8.68 5.93 2.82
CA LEU A 8 -8.25 5.96 1.43
C LEU A 8 -8.46 7.32 0.74
N ARG A 9 -9.51 8.08 1.12
CA ARG A 9 -9.69 9.48 0.65
C ARG A 9 -8.71 10.48 1.28
N LYS A 10 -8.20 10.19 2.48
CA LYS A 10 -7.18 11.02 3.14
C LYS A 10 -5.77 10.71 2.68
N LEU A 11 -5.54 9.49 2.18
CA LEU A 11 -4.37 9.13 1.40
C LEU A 11 -4.56 9.69 -0.01
N SER A 12 -4.39 11.01 -0.15
CA SER A 12 -4.38 11.71 -1.44
C SER A 12 -3.25 11.26 -2.38
N SER A 13 -2.38 10.37 -1.90
CA SER A 13 -1.49 9.55 -2.72
C SER A 13 -2.15 8.19 -2.93
N GLU A 14 -2.49 7.88 -4.19
CA GLU A 14 -2.92 6.54 -4.57
C GLU A 14 -1.81 5.51 -4.32
N GLU A 15 -0.59 5.95 -4.04
CA GLU A 15 0.61 5.15 -3.82
C GLU A 15 0.99 5.10 -2.35
N ILE A 16 1.23 3.89 -1.84
CA ILE A 16 1.65 3.63 -0.48
C ILE A 16 2.62 2.45 -0.42
N SER A 17 3.69 2.60 0.36
CA SER A 17 4.59 1.52 0.69
C SER A 17 4.09 0.71 1.89
N SER A 18 4.59 -0.53 2.03
CA SER A 18 4.32 -1.34 3.23
C SER A 18 4.78 -0.68 4.54
N GLN A 19 5.77 0.23 4.47
CA GLN A 19 6.23 0.98 5.64
C GLN A 19 5.23 2.08 6.02
N GLU A 20 4.78 2.88 5.06
CA GLU A 20 3.81 3.94 5.31
C GLU A 20 2.49 3.35 5.81
N LEU A 21 2.01 2.28 5.18
CA LEU A 21 0.80 1.59 5.64
C LEU A 21 0.95 1.09 7.08
N ALA A 22 2.12 0.56 7.43
CA ALA A 22 2.42 0.12 8.79
C ALA A 22 2.38 1.28 9.78
N GLN A 23 2.96 2.44 9.43
CA GLN A 23 2.93 3.63 10.27
C GLN A 23 1.52 4.20 10.43
N TYR A 24 0.77 4.32 9.33
CA TYR A 24 -0.60 4.85 9.35
C TYR A 24 -1.57 3.96 10.13
N MET A 25 -1.47 2.64 9.96
CA MET A 25 -2.35 1.68 10.63
C MET A 25 -1.83 1.26 12.02
N GLN A 26 -0.65 1.73 12.43
CA GLN A 26 0.04 1.31 13.66
C GLN A 26 0.19 -0.23 13.76
N ILE A 27 0.53 -0.87 12.65
CA ILE A 27 0.77 -2.32 12.54
C ILE A 27 2.22 -2.59 12.15
N THR A 28 2.63 -3.86 12.20
CA THR A 28 3.97 -4.24 11.71
C THR A 28 4.06 -4.13 10.18
N GLN A 29 5.27 -3.86 9.66
CA GLN A 29 5.52 -3.88 8.21
C GLN A 29 5.18 -5.22 7.56
N ARG A 30 5.35 -6.35 8.29
CA ARG A 30 4.93 -7.67 7.82
C ARG A 30 3.41 -7.73 7.63
N SER A 31 2.64 -7.25 8.60
CA SER A 31 1.17 -7.22 8.52
C SER A 31 0.70 -6.30 7.40
N ALA A 32 1.29 -5.11 7.27
CA ALA A 32 1.01 -4.18 6.19
C ALA A 32 1.29 -4.80 4.82
N ARG A 33 2.43 -5.48 4.67
CA ARG A 33 2.78 -6.18 3.43
C ARG A 33 1.78 -7.29 3.08
N ARG A 34 1.31 -8.06 4.07
CA ARG A 34 0.26 -9.08 3.86
C ARG A 34 -1.04 -8.46 3.34
N ILE A 35 -1.44 -7.33 3.91
CA ILE A 35 -2.64 -6.60 3.46
C ILE A 35 -2.47 -6.11 2.02
N LEU A 36 -1.31 -5.53 1.68
CA LEU A 36 -1.03 -5.06 0.32
C LEU A 36 -1.03 -6.19 -0.71
N THR A 37 -0.43 -7.34 -0.38
CA THR A 37 -0.47 -8.54 -1.25
C THR A 37 -1.90 -9.06 -1.42
N GLU A 38 -2.70 -9.10 -0.35
CA GLU A 38 -4.10 -9.52 -0.44
C GLU A 38 -4.94 -8.55 -1.29
N LEU A 39 -4.65 -7.25 -1.23
CA LEU A 39 -5.27 -6.24 -2.09
C LEU A 39 -4.84 -6.39 -3.55
N GLU A 40 -3.57 -6.69 -3.80
CA GLU A 40 -3.01 -6.96 -5.13
C GLU A 40 -3.67 -8.18 -5.78
N GLU A 41 -3.73 -9.29 -5.06
CA GLU A 41 -4.38 -10.53 -5.51
C GLU A 41 -5.86 -10.33 -5.86
N LYS A 42 -6.54 -9.40 -5.18
CA LYS A 42 -7.95 -9.08 -5.40
C LYS A 42 -8.16 -7.96 -6.44
N GLY A 43 -7.09 -7.46 -7.08
CA GLY A 43 -7.19 -6.40 -8.10
C GLY A 43 -7.45 -4.99 -7.55
N PHE A 44 -7.28 -4.78 -6.24
CA PHE A 44 -7.40 -3.48 -5.58
C PHE A 44 -6.06 -2.79 -5.36
N ALA A 45 -4.94 -3.46 -5.61
CA ALA A 45 -3.62 -2.85 -5.56
C ALA A 45 -2.72 -3.31 -6.71
N GLU A 46 -1.76 -2.49 -7.10
CA GLU A 46 -0.81 -2.78 -8.16
C GLU A 46 0.57 -2.25 -7.75
N ILE A 47 1.64 -2.99 -8.00
CA ILE A 47 2.99 -2.48 -7.75
C ILE A 47 3.35 -1.51 -8.87
N VAL A 48 3.46 -0.22 -8.55
CA VAL A 48 3.72 0.83 -9.55
C VAL A 48 5.14 1.36 -9.50
N ALA A 49 5.84 1.19 -8.38
CA ALA A 49 7.23 1.60 -8.26
C ALA A 49 8.02 0.70 -7.31
N GLU A 50 9.33 0.69 -7.52
CA GLU A 50 10.32 0.20 -6.57
C GLU A 50 11.16 1.38 -6.10
N GLU A 51 10.84 1.93 -4.93
CA GLU A 51 11.67 2.94 -4.32
C GLU A 51 13.01 2.32 -3.88
N LYS A 52 14.10 2.98 -4.26
CA LYS A 52 15.45 2.70 -3.76
C LYS A 52 15.84 3.84 -2.82
N PRO A 53 15.63 3.69 -1.50
CA PRO A 53 15.76 4.80 -0.58
C PRO A 53 17.18 5.36 -0.56
N TYR A 54 18.21 4.53 -0.70
CA TYR A 54 19.62 4.91 -0.88
C TYR A 54 20.41 3.66 -1.29
N MET A 55 21.66 3.82 -1.72
CA MET A 55 22.62 2.83 -2.26
C MET A 55 22.81 1.48 -1.50
N ARG A 56 22.11 1.23 -0.39
CA ARG A 56 22.11 -0.05 0.35
C ARG A 56 20.72 -0.38 0.90
N GLY A 57 20.25 -1.60 0.62
CA GLY A 57 19.00 -2.16 1.13
C GLY A 57 18.24 -2.93 0.04
N ARG A 58 17.25 -3.75 0.43
CA ARG A 58 16.32 -4.33 -0.56
C ARG A 58 15.41 -3.21 -1.10
N PRO A 59 15.17 -3.16 -2.42
CA PRO A 59 14.23 -2.22 -3.02
C PRO A 59 12.86 -2.35 -2.35
N ARG A 60 12.21 -1.21 -2.12
CA ARG A 60 10.91 -1.13 -1.45
C ARG A 60 9.82 -1.05 -2.49
N LYS A 61 8.88 -1.98 -2.43
CA LYS A 61 7.70 -1.96 -3.29
C LYS A 61 6.74 -0.85 -2.83
N VAL A 62 6.35 -0.01 -3.77
CA VAL A 62 5.28 0.97 -3.64
C VAL A 62 4.06 0.43 -4.37
N TYR A 63 2.94 0.40 -3.66
CA TYR A 63 1.69 -0.13 -4.16
C TYR A 63 0.73 1.02 -4.45
N LYS A 64 0.16 1.03 -5.64
CA LYS A 64 -0.98 1.87 -5.97
C LYS A 64 -2.27 1.17 -5.56
N ILE A 65 -3.08 1.78 -4.71
CA ILE A 65 -4.34 1.25 -4.23
C ILE A 65 -5.49 1.91 -4.99
N TRP A 66 -6.39 1.09 -5.51
CA TRP A 66 -7.59 1.50 -6.23
C TRP A 66 -8.81 1.34 -5.30
N LEU A 67 -9.66 2.37 -5.25
CA LEU A 67 -10.92 2.35 -4.48
C LEU A 67 -12.03 1.53 -5.17
N GLU A 68 -11.85 1.24 -6.46
CA GLU A 68 -12.74 0.45 -7.31
C GLU A 68 -11.90 -0.65 -7.97
N GLN A 69 -12.46 -1.85 -8.13
CA GLN A 69 -11.77 -2.93 -8.86
C GLN A 69 -11.57 -2.48 -10.30
N LYS A 70 -10.35 -2.62 -10.83
CA LYS A 70 -10.15 -2.62 -12.28
C LYS A 70 -10.85 -3.87 -12.82
N VAL A 71 -12.03 -3.66 -13.43
CA VAL A 71 -12.77 -4.67 -14.21
C VAL A 71 -12.04 -4.96 -15.50
#